data_AF-A0A7W3T1H1-F1
#
_entry.id   AF-A0A7W3T1H1-F1
#
_cell.length_a   1.000
_cell.length_b   1.000
_cell.length_c   1.000
_cell.angle_alpha   90.00
_cell.angle_beta   90.00
_cell.angle_gamma   90.00
#
_symmetry.space_group_name_H-M   'P 1'
#
loop_
_entity.id
_entity.type
_entity.pdbx_description
1 polymer ?
#
loop_
_entity_poly.entity_id
_entity_poly.type
_entity_poly.pdbx_seq_one_letter_code
_entity_poly.pdbx_strand_id
1 'polypeptide(L)'
;MHHAVHHVCAHPEKHPDNRRRPVHRHPYPRHGQQRTCGSPRAGSGAVLPPLRGRGASCSAHRGAQSRRRGSDAPWICRPRRTGGRGGSRVPRGHARATTRRRGRGGVAVSEIIPIRGRVYTADVGHGGKPWLVVSNNARNTHLKDCLATRITTSTKPPLPSIVELSTADPLAGRVLCDDLVNLHRYELLEDRGALSHHTMLKVSQGLRAALAI
;
A
#
# COMPACT_ATOMS: atom_id res chain seq x y z
N MET A 1 -49.54 62.62 9.65
CA MET A 1 -48.39 62.50 8.74
C MET A 1 -48.35 61.04 8.26
N HIS A 2 -49.22 60.64 7.32
CA HIS A 2 -48.94 60.45 5.87
C HIS A 2 -47.66 59.62 5.62
N HIS A 3 -47.79 58.34 5.21
CA HIS A 3 -47.62 57.83 3.82
C HIS A 3 -46.20 58.07 3.25
N ALA A 4 -45.49 57.19 2.53
CA ALA A 4 -45.66 55.84 2.01
C ALA A 4 -44.36 55.50 1.20
N VAL A 5 -44.36 54.34 0.54
CA VAL A 5 -43.69 54.03 -0.74
C VAL A 5 -42.27 53.41 -0.73
N HIS A 6 -42.27 52.10 -0.97
CA HIS A 6 -41.49 51.32 -1.95
C HIS A 6 -40.27 51.98 -2.62
N HIS A 7 -39.14 51.26 -2.62
CA HIS A 7 -38.37 51.11 -3.85
C HIS A 7 -37.78 49.69 -3.99
N VAL A 8 -38.33 49.00 -4.99
CA VAL A 8 -37.77 47.85 -5.68
C VAL A 8 -36.54 48.34 -6.45
N CYS A 9 -35.42 47.62 -6.36
CA CYS A 9 -34.34 47.72 -7.34
C CYS A 9 -34.15 46.35 -7.99
N ALA A 10 -34.44 46.34 -9.29
CA ALA A 10 -34.28 45.22 -10.20
C ALA A 10 -32.82 45.01 -10.62
N HIS A 11 -32.53 43.78 -11.04
CA HIS A 11 -31.32 43.32 -11.73
C HIS A 11 -31.00 44.14 -13.00
N PRO A 12 -29.74 44.04 -13.50
CA PRO A 12 -29.56 43.18 -14.67
C PRO A 12 -28.27 42.35 -14.70
N GLU A 13 -28.44 41.13 -15.20
CA GLU A 13 -27.63 40.40 -16.19
C GLU A 13 -26.12 40.70 -16.34
N LYS A 14 -25.31 39.64 -16.29
CA LYS A 14 -24.52 39.18 -17.44
C LYS A 14 -23.93 37.79 -17.22
N HIS A 15 -24.55 36.83 -17.89
CA HIS A 15 -23.98 35.53 -18.23
C HIS A 15 -22.92 35.72 -19.34
N PRO A 16 -21.78 35.02 -19.25
CA PRO A 16 -21.21 34.48 -20.47
C PRO A 16 -20.99 32.96 -20.36
N ASP A 17 -21.85 32.23 -21.06
CA ASP A 17 -21.49 31.26 -22.11
C ASP A 17 -20.12 30.55 -21.97
N ASN A 18 -20.07 29.43 -21.23
CA ASN A 18 -18.96 28.49 -21.32
C ASN A 18 -19.33 27.36 -22.30
N ARG A 19 -19.44 27.74 -23.58
CA ARG A 19 -19.51 26.84 -24.72
C ARG A 19 -18.28 25.92 -24.75
N ARG A 20 -18.55 24.65 -24.48
CA ARG A 20 -18.04 23.46 -25.18
C ARG A 20 -16.84 23.73 -26.09
N ARG A 21 -15.62 23.45 -25.62
CA ARG A 21 -14.48 23.21 -26.48
C ARG A 21 -14.46 21.73 -26.91
N PRO A 22 -14.64 21.40 -28.20
CA PRO A 22 -14.33 20.07 -28.71
C PRO A 22 -12.81 19.91 -28.79
N VAL A 23 -12.26 18.96 -28.05
CA VAL A 23 -10.85 18.55 -28.20
C VAL A 23 -10.71 17.83 -29.54
N HIS A 24 -9.85 18.39 -30.38
CA HIS A 24 -9.44 17.87 -31.68
C HIS A 24 -9.00 16.40 -31.58
N ARG A 25 -9.68 15.54 -32.33
CA ARG A 25 -9.20 14.20 -32.67
C ARG A 25 -8.04 14.35 -33.66
N HIS A 26 -6.87 13.87 -33.28
CA HIS A 26 -5.72 13.72 -34.17
C HIS A 26 -5.97 12.53 -35.12
N PRO A 27 -5.87 12.71 -36.44
CA PRO A 27 -5.92 11.61 -37.40
C PRO A 27 -4.55 10.96 -37.52
N TYR A 28 -4.40 9.72 -37.06
CA TYR A 28 -3.26 8.89 -37.42
C TYR A 28 -3.39 8.40 -38.87
N PRO A 29 -2.30 8.40 -39.66
CA PRO A 29 -2.32 7.95 -41.04
C PRO A 29 -2.46 6.42 -41.15
N ARG A 30 -3.34 6.00 -42.05
CA ARG A 30 -3.48 4.62 -42.53
C ARG A 30 -2.36 4.30 -43.52
N HIS A 31 -1.44 3.44 -43.10
CA HIS A 31 -0.63 2.57 -43.96
C HIS A 31 -0.72 1.17 -43.35
N GLY A 32 -0.85 0.04 -44.04
CA GLY A 32 -0.92 -0.27 -45.45
C GLY A 32 -1.35 -1.73 -45.55
N GLN A 33 -2.11 -2.02 -46.60
CA GLN A 33 -2.70 -3.30 -46.91
C GLN A 33 -1.67 -4.17 -47.65
N GLN A 34 -1.28 -5.32 -47.10
CA GLN A 34 -0.68 -6.46 -47.82
C GLN A 34 -1.25 -7.74 -47.19
N ARG A 35 -2.29 -8.34 -47.77
CA ARG A 35 -2.26 -9.41 -48.79
C ARG A 35 -1.51 -10.68 -48.33
N THR A 36 -2.34 -11.65 -47.95
CA THR A 36 -2.40 -13.06 -48.39
C THR A 36 -1.20 -14.01 -48.23
N CYS A 37 -1.58 -15.29 -48.11
CA CYS A 37 -0.85 -16.56 -48.25
C CYS A 37 0.02 -16.97 -47.04
N GLY A 38 -0.10 -18.17 -46.48
CA GLY A 38 -0.94 -19.33 -46.77
C GLY A 38 -0.72 -20.38 -45.68
N SER A 39 -1.78 -21.13 -45.35
CA SER A 39 -1.69 -22.34 -44.54
C SER A 39 -0.99 -23.46 -45.34
N PRO A 40 -0.21 -24.32 -44.67
CA PRO A 40 -0.11 -25.71 -45.08
C PRO A 40 -0.87 -26.62 -44.10
N ARG A 41 -1.51 -27.60 -44.74
CA ARG A 41 -2.28 -28.69 -44.18
C ARG A 41 -1.41 -29.69 -43.41
N ALA A 42 -2.12 -30.43 -42.56
CA ALA A 42 -1.89 -31.78 -42.08
C ALA A 42 -0.86 -32.64 -42.82
N GLY A 43 0.01 -33.28 -42.02
CA GLY A 43 0.78 -34.47 -42.37
C GLY A 43 0.66 -35.51 -41.26
N SER A 44 0.09 -36.64 -41.62
CA SER A 44 -0.17 -37.84 -40.80
C SER A 44 1.09 -38.66 -40.53
N GLY A 45 1.05 -39.45 -39.45
CA GLY A 45 1.91 -40.63 -39.23
C GLY A 45 3.31 -40.30 -38.68
N ALA A 46 3.96 -41.08 -37.83
CA ALA A 46 3.69 -42.46 -37.45
C ALA A 46 4.59 -42.83 -36.24
N VAL A 47 4.14 -43.85 -35.48
CA VAL A 47 4.97 -44.93 -34.91
C VAL A 47 5.76 -44.65 -33.62
N LEU A 48 5.19 -45.16 -32.51
CA LEU A 48 5.91 -45.69 -31.35
C LEU A 48 6.85 -46.85 -31.76
N PRO A 49 7.95 -47.04 -31.03
CA PRO A 49 8.25 -48.40 -30.57
C PRO A 49 8.63 -48.50 -29.08
N PRO A 50 8.70 -49.73 -28.54
CA PRO A 50 8.47 -50.02 -27.13
C PRO A 50 9.73 -50.38 -26.31
N LEU A 51 9.53 -50.44 -24.98
CA LEU A 51 10.05 -51.40 -24.00
C LEU A 51 11.52 -51.36 -23.51
N ARG A 52 11.60 -51.42 -22.16
CA ARG A 52 12.44 -52.28 -21.27
C ARG A 52 13.74 -51.74 -20.65
N GLY A 53 13.81 -51.99 -19.33
CA GLY A 53 15.02 -52.09 -18.49
C GLY A 53 14.91 -51.24 -17.22
N ARG A 54 14.28 -51.67 -16.10
CA ARG A 54 14.72 -52.65 -15.08
C ARG A 54 16.20 -52.51 -14.66
N GLY A 55 16.41 -52.26 -13.36
CA GLY A 55 17.68 -52.47 -12.64
C GLY A 55 17.92 -51.40 -11.57
N ALA A 56 17.49 -51.64 -10.33
CA ALA A 56 18.36 -52.05 -9.20
C ALA A 56 19.03 -50.84 -8.53
N SER A 57 18.53 -50.35 -7.38
CA SER A 57 18.84 -50.83 -6.02
C SER A 57 20.34 -50.92 -5.74
N CYS A 58 20.90 -49.89 -5.11
CA CYS A 58 22.15 -49.97 -4.36
C CYS A 58 21.95 -49.30 -3.00
N SER A 59 21.87 -50.15 -1.99
CA SER A 59 21.86 -49.83 -0.57
C SER A 59 23.19 -49.28 -0.08
N ALA A 60 23.11 -48.51 1.03
CA ALA A 60 24.09 -48.38 2.12
C ALA A 60 25.43 -47.68 1.76
N HIS A 61 26.05 -46.87 2.61
CA HIS A 61 26.32 -47.07 4.03
C HIS A 61 26.57 -45.75 4.77
N ARG A 62 26.16 -45.76 6.05
CA ARG A 62 26.90 -45.34 7.26
C ARG A 62 27.65 -43.99 7.25
N GLY A 63 27.21 -43.13 8.16
CA GLY A 63 28.00 -42.01 8.70
C GLY A 63 27.39 -41.49 10.00
N ALA A 64 27.42 -42.32 11.05
CA ALA A 64 27.08 -41.92 12.40
C ALA A 64 28.26 -41.19 13.08
N GLN A 65 27.92 -40.34 14.06
CA GLN A 65 28.74 -39.86 15.20
C GLN A 65 29.55 -38.56 15.05
N SER A 66 29.05 -37.48 15.66
CA SER A 66 29.56 -36.87 16.91
C SER A 66 28.59 -35.74 17.30
N ARG A 67 27.92 -35.67 18.46
CA ARG A 67 28.36 -35.64 19.87
C ARG A 67 29.51 -34.66 20.16
N ARG A 68 29.15 -33.38 20.27
CA ARG A 68 29.69 -32.38 21.23
C ARG A 68 28.46 -31.58 21.71
N ARG A 69 27.92 -31.72 22.93
CA ARG A 69 28.40 -31.34 24.28
C ARG A 69 29.02 -29.93 24.33
N GLY A 70 28.44 -29.10 25.20
CA GLY A 70 28.63 -27.65 25.36
C GLY A 70 27.25 -26.99 25.31
N SER A 71 26.38 -27.04 26.31
CA SER A 71 26.59 -26.77 27.74
C SER A 71 27.34 -25.45 27.93
N ASP A 72 26.63 -24.33 27.81
CA ASP A 72 26.75 -23.21 28.76
C ASP A 72 25.54 -22.29 28.62
N ALA A 73 24.83 -22.16 29.74
CA ALA A 73 23.60 -21.41 29.91
C ALA A 73 23.93 -19.95 30.35
N PRO A 74 23.01 -19.20 30.97
CA PRO A 74 22.37 -18.02 30.39
C PRO A 74 22.88 -16.70 31.00
N TRP A 75 22.81 -15.61 30.23
CA TRP A 75 23.02 -14.25 30.73
C TRP A 75 21.80 -13.78 31.55
N ILE A 76 21.71 -14.26 32.79
CA ILE A 76 20.85 -13.67 33.83
C ILE A 76 21.68 -12.58 34.53
N CYS A 77 21.41 -11.32 34.22
CA CYS A 77 21.87 -10.19 35.04
C CYS A 77 20.72 -9.71 35.93
N ARG A 78 20.75 -10.10 37.20
CA ARG A 78 20.06 -9.42 38.31
C ARG A 78 21.06 -8.51 39.03
N PRO A 79 20.63 -7.30 39.45
CA PRO A 79 21.06 -6.76 40.74
C PRO A 79 19.83 -6.43 41.59
N ARG A 80 19.67 -7.09 42.75
CA ARG A 80 20.19 -6.74 44.09
C ARG A 80 19.41 -5.59 44.74
N ARG A 81 18.47 -5.99 45.61
CA ARG A 81 17.83 -5.17 46.65
C ARG A 81 18.89 -4.67 47.64
N THR A 82 18.87 -3.38 47.92
CA THR A 82 19.38 -2.81 49.18
C THR A 82 18.34 -1.81 49.69
N GLY A 83 17.94 -1.96 50.95
CA GLY A 83 16.94 -1.13 51.60
C GLY A 83 17.44 0.25 52.00
N GLY A 84 16.49 1.12 52.30
CA GLY A 84 16.73 2.43 52.91
C GLY A 84 15.43 2.97 53.50
N ARG A 85 15.28 2.82 54.82
CA ARG A 85 14.30 3.53 55.65
C ARG A 85 14.84 4.92 55.97
N GLY A 86 13.94 5.91 56.02
CA GLY A 86 14.17 7.28 56.49
C GLY A 86 13.50 8.24 55.51
N GLY A 87 12.66 9.20 55.87
CA GLY A 87 12.27 9.76 57.15
C GLY A 87 11.77 11.19 56.84
N SER A 88 10.60 11.54 57.37
CA SER A 88 10.16 12.90 57.74
C SER A 88 9.95 14.02 56.68
N ARG A 89 8.67 14.43 56.60
CA ARG A 89 8.09 15.79 56.80
C ARG A 89 8.47 16.98 55.87
N VAL A 90 7.45 17.36 55.07
CA VAL A 90 6.87 18.70 54.68
C VAL A 90 7.77 19.96 54.57
N PRO A 91 7.54 20.84 53.56
CA PRO A 91 6.52 21.91 53.66
C PRO A 91 5.69 22.10 52.37
N ARG A 92 4.38 22.38 52.44
CA ARG A 92 3.71 23.70 52.46
C ARG A 92 4.27 24.72 51.45
N GLY A 93 3.39 25.12 50.51
CA GLY A 93 3.48 26.39 49.80
C GLY A 93 3.65 26.24 48.30
N HIS A 94 2.57 26.44 47.55
CA HIS A 94 2.41 27.53 46.59
C HIS A 94 1.26 27.18 45.64
N ALA A 95 0.13 27.86 45.84
CA ALA A 95 -0.89 28.02 44.84
C ALA A 95 -0.25 28.58 43.57
N ARG A 96 -0.09 27.75 42.54
CA ARG A 96 0.12 28.23 41.18
C ARG A 96 -1.22 28.23 40.48
N ALA A 97 -1.67 29.46 40.23
CA ALA A 97 -2.75 29.80 39.33
C ALA A 97 -2.84 28.82 38.16
N THR A 98 -3.96 28.12 38.08
CA THR A 98 -4.42 27.45 36.88
C THR A 98 -4.73 28.55 35.86
N THR A 99 -3.69 29.08 35.23
CA THR A 99 -3.86 29.75 33.94
C THR A 99 -4.41 28.70 33.01
N ARG A 100 -5.75 28.72 32.86
CA ARG A 100 -6.48 28.15 31.74
C ARG A 100 -5.82 28.68 30.47
N ARG A 101 -4.77 28.01 30.02
CA ARG A 101 -4.35 28.08 28.63
C ARG A 101 -5.55 27.54 27.86
N ARG A 102 -6.38 28.47 27.38
CA ARG A 102 -7.20 28.32 26.18
C ARG A 102 -6.23 28.09 25.02
N GLY A 103 -5.56 26.95 25.03
CA GLY A 103 -4.83 26.41 23.92
C GLY A 103 -5.87 25.80 23.00
N ARG A 104 -6.40 26.65 22.12
CA ARG A 104 -6.64 26.36 20.71
C ARG A 104 -6.64 24.85 20.44
N GLY A 105 -7.84 24.28 20.28
CA GLY A 105 -8.02 22.89 19.87
C GLY A 105 -7.31 22.64 18.53
N GLY A 106 -6.03 22.31 18.60
CA GLY A 106 -5.39 21.57 17.54
C GLY A 106 -6.11 20.25 17.53
N VAL A 107 -6.86 19.99 16.46
CA VAL A 107 -7.36 18.65 16.17
C VAL A 107 -6.15 17.74 16.31
N ALA A 108 -6.16 16.87 17.31
CA ALA A 108 -5.17 15.83 17.42
C ALA A 108 -5.38 14.97 16.16
N VAL A 109 -4.63 15.28 15.10
CA VAL A 109 -4.45 14.36 13.98
C VAL A 109 -3.85 13.14 14.61
N SER A 110 -4.69 12.14 14.89
CA SER A 110 -4.26 10.82 15.32
C SER A 110 -3.17 10.40 14.35
N GLU A 111 -1.92 10.38 14.82
CA GLU A 111 -0.78 10.11 13.96
C GLU A 111 -0.86 8.64 13.56
N ILE A 112 -1.44 8.38 12.39
CA ILE A 112 -1.59 7.02 11.85
C ILE A 112 -0.17 6.48 11.61
N ILE A 113 0.15 5.37 12.26
CA ILE A 113 1.39 4.63 11.98
C ILE A 113 1.05 3.63 10.87
N PRO A 114 1.57 3.80 9.64
CA PRO A 114 1.22 2.95 8.52
C PRO A 114 1.80 1.54 8.70
N ILE A 115 0.98 0.52 8.43
CA ILE A 115 1.39 -0.89 8.51
C ILE A 115 1.41 -1.48 7.10
N ARG A 116 2.47 -2.23 6.78
CA ARG A 116 2.61 -2.94 5.50
C ARG A 116 1.40 -3.84 5.24
N GLY A 117 0.88 -3.78 4.02
CA GLY A 117 -0.28 -4.56 3.60
C GLY A 117 -1.63 -3.95 3.96
N ARG A 118 -1.65 -2.83 4.71
CA ARG A 118 -2.87 -2.04 4.90
C ARG A 118 -3.05 -1.04 3.77
N VAL A 119 -4.30 -0.78 3.44
CA VAL A 119 -4.72 0.20 2.46
C VAL A 119 -5.21 1.43 3.19
N TYR A 120 -4.71 2.59 2.80
CA TYR A 120 -5.19 3.86 3.30
C TYR A 120 -5.68 4.71 2.15
N THR A 121 -6.71 5.52 2.39
CA THR A 121 -7.03 6.64 1.53
C THR A 121 -6.03 7.76 1.80
N ALA A 122 -5.38 8.28 0.76
CA ALA A 122 -4.49 9.43 0.87
C ALA A 122 -4.71 10.42 -0.29
N ASP A 123 -4.54 11.71 -0.01
CA ASP A 123 -4.62 12.78 -1.01
C ASP A 123 -3.24 13.34 -1.31
N VAL A 124 -2.74 13.05 -2.51
CA VAL A 124 -1.45 13.53 -3.03
C VAL A 124 -1.66 14.70 -4.01
N GLY A 125 -2.72 15.50 -3.80
CA GLY A 125 -3.07 16.65 -4.65
C GLY A 125 -4.03 16.32 -5.81
N HIS A 126 -4.60 15.11 -5.83
CA HIS A 126 -5.53 14.65 -6.87
C HIS A 126 -6.79 13.99 -6.30
N GLY A 127 -7.12 14.33 -5.06
CA GLY A 127 -8.22 13.75 -4.30
C GLY A 127 -7.82 12.47 -3.56
N GLY A 128 -8.63 12.09 -2.59
CA GLY A 128 -8.44 10.89 -1.76
C GLY A 128 -8.52 9.61 -2.60
N LYS A 129 -7.37 9.00 -2.86
CA LYS A 129 -7.24 7.74 -3.61
C LYS A 129 -6.75 6.62 -2.68
N PRO A 130 -7.06 5.36 -2.98
CA PRO A 130 -6.58 4.23 -2.18
C PRO A 130 -5.12 3.90 -2.51
N TRP A 131 -4.31 3.77 -1.47
CA TRP A 131 -2.89 3.46 -1.53
C TRP A 131 -2.57 2.29 -0.60
N LEU A 132 -1.84 1.30 -1.11
CA LEU A 132 -1.36 0.16 -0.35
C LEU A 132 0.04 0.43 0.18
N VAL A 133 0.25 0.32 1.48
CA VAL A 133 1.58 0.44 2.09
C VAL A 133 2.41 -0.81 1.81
N VAL A 134 3.59 -0.62 1.20
CA VAL A 134 4.49 -1.71 0.80
C VAL A 134 5.83 -1.70 1.56
N SER A 135 6.20 -0.56 2.15
CA SER A 135 7.42 -0.44 2.97
C SER A 135 7.38 -1.31 4.22
N ASN A 136 8.56 -1.69 4.71
CA ASN A 136 8.73 -2.46 5.94
C ASN A 136 8.17 -1.71 7.16
N ASN A 137 7.53 -2.43 8.09
CA ASN A 137 6.97 -1.89 9.33
C ASN A 137 8.01 -1.17 10.19
N ALA A 138 9.25 -1.69 10.28
CA ALA A 138 10.31 -1.02 11.04
C ALA A 138 10.64 0.37 10.47
N ARG A 139 10.62 0.51 9.14
CA ARG A 139 10.79 1.83 8.50
C ARG A 139 9.61 2.73 8.86
N ASN A 140 8.39 2.21 8.75
CA ASN A 140 7.17 2.98 8.97
C ASN A 140 7.02 3.50 10.41
N THR A 141 7.53 2.76 11.40
CA THR A 141 7.50 3.17 12.81
C THR A 141 8.50 4.29 13.10
N HIS A 142 9.69 4.24 12.49
CA HIS A 142 10.77 5.19 12.77
C HIS A 142 10.73 6.44 11.89
N LEU A 143 10.20 6.36 10.67
CA LEU A 143 10.12 7.48 9.74
C LEU A 143 8.70 8.07 9.69
N LYS A 144 8.63 9.36 9.34
CA LYS A 144 7.36 10.11 9.18
C LYS A 144 6.70 9.87 7.82
N ASP A 145 7.24 8.96 7.02
CA ASP A 145 6.76 8.59 5.71
C ASP A 145 6.72 7.07 5.52
N CYS A 146 6.02 6.63 4.48
CA CYS A 146 5.98 5.24 4.05
C CYS A 146 5.95 5.16 2.52
N LEU A 147 6.41 4.03 1.99
CA LEU A 147 6.30 3.75 0.56
C LEU A 147 4.97 3.05 0.31
N ALA A 148 4.20 3.58 -0.63
CA ALA A 148 2.91 3.03 -1.01
C ALA A 148 2.77 2.88 -2.53
N THR A 149 1.92 1.93 -2.93
CA THR A 149 1.54 1.68 -4.33
C THR A 149 0.09 2.07 -4.54
N ARG A 150 -0.22 2.58 -5.74
CA ARG A 150 -1.59 3.02 -6.04
C ARG A 150 -2.52 1.84 -6.29
N ILE A 151 -3.74 1.92 -5.78
CA ILE A 151 -4.84 1.02 -6.17
C ILE A 151 -5.75 1.76 -7.15
N THR A 152 -6.14 1.09 -8.23
CA THR A 152 -7.07 1.62 -9.24
C THR A 152 -8.18 0.63 -9.55
N THR A 153 -9.35 1.16 -9.87
CA THR A 153 -10.49 0.38 -10.40
C THR A 153 -10.50 0.35 -11.93
N SER A 154 -9.75 1.25 -12.58
CA SER A 154 -9.69 1.33 -14.05
C SER A 154 -9.13 0.05 -14.66
N THR A 155 -9.72 -0.36 -15.78
CA THR A 155 -9.21 -1.45 -16.62
C THR A 155 -7.87 -1.06 -17.23
N LYS A 156 -6.90 -1.97 -17.15
CA LYS A 156 -5.57 -1.81 -17.74
C LYS A 156 -5.18 -3.12 -18.43
N PRO A 157 -4.30 -3.06 -19.45
CA PRO A 157 -3.70 -4.26 -20.02
C PRO A 157 -3.01 -5.09 -18.93
N PRO A 158 -3.02 -6.43 -19.04
CA PRO A 158 -2.31 -7.27 -18.08
C PRO A 158 -0.81 -7.03 -18.21
N LEU A 159 -0.19 -6.57 -17.11
CA LEU A 159 1.26 -6.40 -17.00
C LEU A 159 1.75 -7.16 -15.76
N PRO A 160 2.98 -7.68 -15.74
CA PRO A 160 3.54 -8.35 -14.57
C PRO A 160 3.56 -7.48 -13.29
N SER A 161 3.63 -6.16 -13.44
CA SER A 161 3.60 -5.19 -12.34
C SER A 161 2.18 -4.85 -11.84
N ILE A 162 1.13 -5.32 -12.53
CA ILE A 162 -0.26 -5.05 -12.17
C ILE A 162 -0.84 -6.30 -11.51
N VAL A 163 -1.25 -6.18 -10.26
CA VAL A 163 -1.80 -7.29 -9.47
C VAL A 163 -3.29 -7.08 -9.27
N GLU A 164 -4.10 -8.03 -9.73
CA GLU A 164 -5.54 -8.00 -9.49
C GLU A 164 -5.88 -8.37 -8.05
N LEU A 165 -6.76 -7.58 -7.44
CA LEU A 165 -7.28 -7.84 -6.11
C LEU A 165 -8.33 -8.96 -6.15
N SER A 166 -8.32 -9.79 -5.12
CA SER A 166 -9.26 -10.90 -4.96
C SER A 166 -10.50 -10.48 -4.18
N THR A 167 -11.52 -11.33 -4.16
CA THR A 167 -12.73 -11.13 -3.34
C THR A 167 -12.47 -11.21 -1.84
N ALA A 168 -11.31 -11.74 -1.42
CA ALA A 168 -10.89 -11.77 -0.02
C ALA A 168 -10.26 -10.44 0.45
N ASP A 169 -9.98 -9.53 -0.47
CA ASP A 169 -9.39 -8.23 -0.18
C ASP A 169 -10.50 -7.19 0.09
N PRO A 170 -10.24 -6.16 0.92
CA PRO A 170 -11.26 -5.18 1.32
C PRO A 170 -11.76 -4.28 0.17
N LEU A 171 -11.07 -4.28 -0.97
CA LEU A 171 -11.36 -3.43 -2.11
C LEU A 171 -11.26 -4.25 -3.40
N ALA A 172 -12.12 -3.93 -4.36
CA ALA A 172 -12.00 -4.43 -5.72
C ALA A 172 -11.09 -3.51 -6.55
N GLY A 173 -10.33 -4.09 -7.48
CA GLY A 173 -9.48 -3.34 -8.40
C GLY A 173 -8.14 -4.00 -8.63
N ARG A 174 -7.12 -3.17 -8.87
CA ARG A 174 -5.75 -3.60 -9.19
C ARG A 174 -4.74 -2.74 -8.46
N VAL A 175 -3.69 -3.37 -7.96
CA VAL A 175 -2.50 -2.72 -7.40
C VAL A 175 -1.53 -2.44 -8.55
N LEU A 176 -1.07 -1.21 -8.65
CA LEU A 176 -0.08 -0.75 -9.63
C LEU A 176 1.29 -0.72 -8.96
N CYS A 177 2.08 -1.78 -9.12
CA CYS A 177 3.40 -1.86 -8.48
C CYS A 177 4.42 -0.92 -9.13
N ASP A 178 4.10 -0.38 -10.31
CA ASP A 178 4.83 0.65 -11.05
C ASP A 178 4.58 2.08 -10.52
N ASP A 179 3.45 2.33 -9.89
CA ASP A 179 3.06 3.65 -9.36
C ASP A 179 3.37 3.71 -7.84
N LEU A 180 4.66 3.90 -7.54
CA LEU A 180 5.20 4.00 -6.19
C LEU A 180 5.35 5.46 -5.77
N VAL A 181 4.79 5.80 -4.60
CA VAL A 181 4.86 7.15 -4.03
C VAL A 181 5.27 7.07 -2.56
N ASN A 182 6.03 8.06 -2.11
CA ASN A 182 6.32 8.27 -0.70
C ASN A 182 5.18 9.09 -0.09
N LEU A 183 4.45 8.52 0.85
CA LEU A 183 3.34 9.19 1.54
C LEU A 183 3.76 9.59 2.94
N HIS A 184 3.46 10.82 3.32
CA HIS A 184 3.65 11.30 4.68
C HIS A 184 2.48 10.90 5.57
N ARG A 185 2.73 10.73 6.88
CA ARG A 185 1.68 10.34 7.85
C ARG A 185 0.48 11.29 7.89
N TYR A 186 0.68 12.58 7.61
CA TYR A 186 -0.40 13.57 7.57
C TYR A 186 -1.27 13.49 6.31
N GLU A 187 -0.82 12.78 5.26
CA GLU A 187 -1.56 12.58 4.01
C GLU A 187 -2.49 11.37 4.11
N LEU A 188 -2.26 10.49 5.09
CA LEU A 188 -3.10 9.32 5.36
C LEU A 188 -4.39 9.77 6.04
N LEU A 189 -5.52 9.51 5.40
CA LEU A 189 -6.84 9.96 5.84
C LEU A 189 -7.60 8.86 6.58
N GLU A 190 -7.77 7.71 5.94
CA GLU A 190 -8.67 6.65 6.41
C GLU A 190 -8.06 5.28 6.13
N ASP A 191 -8.19 4.36 7.08
CA ASP A 191 -7.82 2.96 6.91
C ASP A 191 -8.97 2.18 6.23
N ARG A 192 -8.68 1.58 5.08
CA ARG A 192 -9.63 0.81 4.27
C ARG A 192 -9.50 -0.70 4.47
N GLY A 193 -8.65 -1.15 5.39
CA GLY A 193 -8.45 -2.55 5.71
C GLY A 193 -7.12 -3.11 5.21
N ALA A 194 -6.93 -4.40 5.41
CA ALA A 194 -5.70 -5.10 5.07
C ALA A 194 -5.91 -6.06 3.90
N LEU A 195 -4.95 -6.11 2.98
CA LEU A 195 -4.94 -7.13 1.93
C LEU A 195 -4.65 -8.51 2.51
N SER A 196 -5.19 -9.53 1.85
CA SER A 196 -4.90 -10.92 2.18
C SER A 196 -3.42 -11.25 1.99
N HIS A 197 -2.94 -12.24 2.74
CA HIS A 197 -1.55 -12.69 2.64
C HIS A 197 -1.19 -13.16 1.22
N HIS A 198 -2.10 -13.89 0.57
CA HIS A 198 -1.92 -14.37 -0.80
C HIS A 198 -1.77 -13.23 -1.80
N THR A 199 -2.60 -12.18 -1.70
CA THR A 199 -2.47 -10.97 -2.52
C THR A 199 -1.14 -10.27 -2.26
N MET A 200 -0.70 -10.15 -1.00
CA MET A 200 0.59 -9.56 -0.66
C MET A 200 1.81 -10.31 -1.23
N LEU A 201 1.72 -11.63 -1.40
CA LEU A 201 2.76 -12.41 -2.11
C LEU A 201 2.81 -12.04 -3.60
N LYS A 202 1.65 -11.92 -4.26
CA LYS A 202 1.56 -11.46 -5.66
C LYS A 202 2.07 -10.03 -5.81
N VAL A 203 1.73 -9.12 -4.90
CA VAL A 203 2.29 -7.75 -4.88
C VAL A 203 3.80 -7.78 -4.74
N SER A 204 4.35 -8.67 -3.90
CA SER A 204 5.81 -8.80 -3.78
C SER A 204 6.46 -9.30 -5.08
N GLN A 205 5.79 -10.17 -5.85
CA GLN A 205 6.22 -10.57 -7.19
C GLN A 205 6.09 -9.42 -8.21
N GLY A 206 5.00 -8.67 -8.17
CA GLY A 206 4.77 -7.51 -9.05
C GLY A 206 5.77 -6.38 -8.82
N LEU A 207 6.15 -6.12 -7.56
CA LEU A 207 7.21 -5.16 -7.21
C LEU A 207 8.58 -5.59 -7.74
N ARG A 208 8.91 -6.89 -7.67
CA ARG A 208 10.12 -7.44 -8.28
C ARG A 208 10.15 -7.21 -9.79
N ALA A 209 9.03 -7.48 -10.46
CA ALA A 209 8.91 -7.24 -11.89
C ALA A 209 9.00 -5.75 -12.26
N ALA A 210 8.41 -4.86 -11.45
CA ALA A 210 8.45 -3.41 -11.67
C ALA A 210 9.84 -2.80 -11.44
N LEU A 211 10.58 -3.30 -10.45
CA LEU A 211 11.89 -2.78 -10.04
C LEU A 211 13.08 -3.57 -10.60
N ALA A 212 12.84 -4.63 -11.36
CA ALA A 212 13.84 -5.52 -11.95
C ALA A 212 14.84 -6.12 -10.94
N ILE A 213 14.30 -6.70 -9.85
CA ILE A 213 15.07 -7.32 -8.75
C ILE A 213 14.64 -8.75 -8.40
#